data_AF-A0A8T5LH90-F1
#
_entry.id   AF-A0A8T5LH90-F1
#
_cell.length_a   1.000
_cell.length_b   1.000
_cell.length_c   1.000
_cell.angle_alpha   90.00
_cell.angle_beta   90.00
_cell.angle_gamma   90.00
#
_symmetry.space_group_name_H-M   'P 1'
#
loop_
_entity.id
_entity.type
_entity.pdbx_description
1 polymer ?
#
loop_
_entity_poly.entity_id
_entity_poly.type
_entity_poly.pdbx_seq_one_letter_code
_entity_poly.pdbx_strand_id
1 'polypeptide(L)' 'MGRIKTKLVKGVTHKLMDAHEEELTKDFKQNKEKVSTMTDISSKKIRNAVAGYITRIKKRNG' A
#
# COMPACT_ATOMS: atom_id res chain seq x y z
N MET A 1 -5.44 -18.49 13.13
CA MET A 1 -4.47 -17.89 12.18
C MET A 1 -4.72 -16.38 12.12
N GLY A 2 -3.82 -15.57 12.67
CA GLY A 2 -4.01 -14.12 12.77
C GLY A 2 -3.99 -13.39 11.43
N ARG A 3 -4.46 -12.14 11.41
CA ARG A 3 -4.53 -11.27 10.21
C ARG A 3 -3.14 -10.75 9.81
N ILE A 4 -2.25 -11.66 9.41
CA ILE A 4 -0.87 -11.36 9.00
C ILE A 4 -0.86 -11.06 7.50
N LYS A 5 -0.30 -9.91 7.11
CA LYS A 5 -0.08 -9.58 5.70
C LYS A 5 1.08 -10.41 5.14
N THR A 6 0.88 -10.94 3.93
CA THR A 6 1.90 -11.74 3.23
C THR A 6 3.13 -10.90 2.90
N LYS A 7 4.27 -11.57 2.72
CA LYS A 7 5.56 -10.93 2.39
C LYS A 7 5.48 -10.12 1.10
N LEU A 8 4.68 -10.56 0.13
CA LEU A 8 4.42 -9.86 -1.13
C LEU A 8 3.81 -8.47 -0.89
N VAL A 9 2.76 -8.38 -0.05
CA VAL A 9 2.11 -7.10 0.24
C VAL A 9 3.09 -6.14 0.92
N LYS A 10 3.89 -6.63 1.87
CA LYS A 10 4.90 -5.81 2.53
C LYS A 10 5.97 -5.34 1.56
N GLY A 11 6.53 -6.24 0.74
CA GLY A 11 7.59 -5.91 -0.22
C GLY A 11 7.15 -4.88 -1.26
N VAL A 12 5.94 -5.04 -1.82
CA VAL A 12 5.38 -4.06 -2.76
C VAL A 12 5.16 -2.70 -2.08
N THR A 13 4.62 -2.70 -0.86
CA THR A 13 4.47 -1.45 -0.10
C THR A 13 5.80 -0.77 0.15
N HIS A 14 6.84 -1.48 0.58
CA HIS A 14 8.16 -0.89 0.79
C HIS A 14 8.74 -0.30 -0.49
N LYS A 15 8.62 -1.00 -1.64
CA LYS A 15 9.07 -0.47 -2.94
C LYS A 15 8.32 0.79 -3.35
N LEU A 16 7.00 0.82 -3.15
CA LEU A 16 6.18 1.99 -3.46
C LEU A 16 6.50 3.18 -2.54
N MET A 17 6.77 2.90 -1.26
CA MET A 17 7.20 3.96 -0.35
C MET A 17 8.58 4.48 -0.73
N ASP A 18 9.53 3.61 -1.07
CA ASP A 18 10.87 4.04 -1.48
C ASP A 18 10.86 4.89 -2.76
N ALA A 19 10.05 4.49 -3.76
CA ALA A 19 9.99 5.18 -5.05
C ALA A 19 9.07 6.41 -5.06
N HIS A 20 8.01 6.43 -4.24
CA HIS A 20 6.94 7.43 -4.31
C HIS A 20 6.45 7.88 -2.92
N GLU A 21 7.33 8.02 -1.93
CA GLU A 21 6.91 8.35 -0.54
C GLU A 21 6.10 9.65 -0.45
N GLU A 22 6.55 10.66 -1.19
CA GLU A 22 5.98 12.01 -1.24
C GLU A 22 4.54 12.01 -1.78
N GLU A 23 4.23 11.07 -2.66
CA GLU A 23 2.93 10.93 -3.27
C GLU A 23 1.93 10.19 -2.37
N LEU A 24 2.40 9.40 -1.41
CA LEU A 24 1.54 8.58 -0.56
C LEU A 24 0.99 9.38 0.63
N THR A 25 -0.33 9.35 0.81
CA THR A 25 -1.02 10.14 1.84
C THR A 25 -1.56 9.28 2.97
N LYS A 26 -2.15 9.90 4.00
CA LYS A 26 -2.86 9.20 5.09
C LYS A 26 -4.29 8.76 4.69
N ASP A 27 -4.70 9.00 3.44
CA ASP A 27 -6.03 8.64 2.92
C ASP A 27 -6.02 7.30 2.17
N PHE A 28 -7.03 6.46 2.39
CA PHE A 28 -7.10 5.15 1.74
C PHE A 28 -7.48 5.24 0.26
N LYS A 29 -8.39 6.15 -0.11
CA LYS A 29 -8.92 6.27 -1.46
C LYS A 29 -7.84 6.77 -2.41
N GLN A 30 -7.11 7.82 -2.02
CA GLN A 30 -5.97 8.32 -2.78
C GLN A 30 -4.88 7.26 -2.96
N ASN A 31 -4.48 6.58 -1.88
CA ASN A 31 -3.48 5.51 -1.97
C ASN A 31 -3.94 4.36 -2.86
N LYS A 32 -5.24 4.02 -2.87
CA LYS A 32 -5.77 2.97 -3.73
C LYS A 32 -5.66 3.31 -5.21
N GLU A 33 -5.97 4.56 -5.58
CA GLU A 33 -5.82 5.05 -6.95
C GLU A 33 -4.34 5.07 -7.35
N LYS A 34 -3.47 5.64 -6.51
CA LYS A 34 -2.02 5.66 -6.75
C LYS A 34 -1.43 4.26 -6.90
N VAL A 35 -1.75 3.33 -6.01
CA VAL A 35 -1.31 1.93 -6.14
C VAL A 35 -1.83 1.30 -7.43
N SER A 36 -3.03 1.64 -7.89
CA SER A 36 -3.57 1.12 -9.15
C SER A 36 -2.85 1.66 -10.37
N THR A 37 -2.36 2.89 -10.33
CA THR A 37 -1.61 3.52 -11.43
C THR A 37 -0.13 3.10 -11.39
N MET A 38 0.45 2.97 -10.21
CA MET A 38 1.86 2.63 -9.99
C MET A 38 2.14 1.12 -10.07
N THR A 39 1.10 0.28 -10.00
CA THR A 39 1.26 -1.18 -10.03
C THR A 39 0.25 -1.87 -10.91
N ASP A 40 0.72 -2.83 -11.69
CA ASP A 40 -0.12 -3.70 -12.52
C ASP A 40 -0.71 -4.88 -11.70
N ILE A 41 -1.15 -4.60 -10.47
CA ILE A 41 -1.75 -5.64 -9.62
C ILE A 41 -3.16 -5.93 -10.13
N SER A 42 -3.33 -7.05 -10.83
CA SER A 42 -4.63 -7.49 -11.35
C SER A 42 -5.62 -7.86 -10.23
N SER A 43 -5.11 -8.31 -9.06
CA SER A 43 -5.96 -8.75 -7.96
C SER A 43 -6.41 -7.61 -7.03
N LYS A 44 -7.73 -7.33 -7.02
CA LYS A 44 -8.37 -6.32 -6.15
C LYS A 44 -8.04 -6.53 -4.66
N LYS A 45 -7.96 -7.78 -4.19
CA LYS A 45 -7.68 -8.10 -2.79
C LYS A 45 -6.26 -7.69 -2.38
N ILE A 46 -5.28 -7.94 -3.24
CA ILE A 46 -3.88 -7.57 -3.01
C ILE A 46 -3.74 -6.04 -3.08
N ARG A 47 -4.35 -5.39 -4.06
CA ARG A 47 -4.35 -3.93 -4.19
C ARG A 47 -4.88 -3.23 -2.94
N ASN A 48 -6.04 -3.68 -2.45
CA ASN A 48 -6.63 -3.15 -1.21
C ASN A 48 -5.75 -3.43 0.02
N ALA A 49 -5.10 -4.61 0.07
CA ALA A 49 -4.18 -4.94 1.15
C ALA A 49 -2.91 -4.07 1.14
N VAL A 50 -2.36 -3.75 -0.04
CA VAL A 50 -1.21 -2.86 -0.22
C VAL A 50 -1.59 -1.43 0.15
N ALA A 51 -2.66 -0.88 -0.44
CA ALA A 51 -3.15 0.46 -0.15
C ALA A 51 -3.40 0.64 1.35
N GLY A 52 -4.13 -0.30 1.99
CA GLY A 52 -4.38 -0.24 3.42
C GLY A 52 -3.14 -0.50 4.29
N TYR A 53 -2.05 -1.08 3.76
CA TYR A 53 -0.80 -1.19 4.50
C TYR A 53 -0.04 0.14 4.48
N ILE A 54 0.04 0.77 3.31
CA ILE A 54 0.61 2.11 3.13
C ILE A 54 -0.07 3.10 4.09
N THR A 55 -1.40 3.15 4.10
CA THR A 55 -2.15 4.07 4.97
C THR A 55 -1.84 3.84 6.45
N ARG A 56 -1.68 2.57 6.85
CA ARG A 56 -1.34 2.21 8.24
C ARG A 56 0.08 2.64 8.61
N ILE A 57 1.04 2.53 7.70
CA ILE A 57 2.43 2.96 7.94
C ILE A 57 2.48 4.49 8.02
N LYS A 58 1.88 5.21 7.07
CA LYS A 58 1.82 6.69 7.07
C LYS A 58 1.11 7.26 8.31
N LYS A 59 0.10 6.57 8.84
CA LYS A 59 -0.56 6.93 10.12
C LYS A 59 0.26 6.58 11.36
N ARG A 60 1.24 5.67 11.26
CA ARG A 60 2.12 5.29 12.37
C ARG A 60 3.36 6.17 12.43
N ASN A 61 3.84 6.64 11.28
CA ASN A 61 5.04 7.46 11.16
C ASN A 61 4.82 8.96 11.40
N GLY A 62 3.60 9.40 11.76
CA GLY A 62 3.36 10.76 12.22
C GLY A 62 1.89 11.01 12.51
#